data_AF-B1YBH5-F1
#
_entry.id   AF-B1YBH5-F1
#
_cell.length_a   1.000
_cell.length_b   1.000
_cell.length_c   1.000
_cell.angle_alpha   90.00
_cell.angle_beta   90.00
_cell.angle_gamma   90.00
#
_symmetry.space_group_name_H-M   'P 1'
#
loop_
_entity.id
_entity.type
_entity.pdbx_description
1 polymer ?
#
loop_
_entity_poly.entity_id
_entity_poly.type
_entity_poly.pdbx_seq_one_letter_code
_entity_poly.pdbx_strand_id
1 'polypeptide(L)'
;MFLRSALRLARWLGAFTASQAAAYLGMPQEEAERRLDKLVEGGALRAVVIGGVKFYYRDPQEAAEVILESVDISALPREEREKLMRL
;
A
#
# COMPACT_ATOMS: atom_id res chain seq x y z
N MET A 1 -11.17 8.49 -15.05
CA MET A 1 -11.88 8.21 -13.78
C MET A 1 -10.98 7.45 -12.79
N PHE A 2 -10.38 6.32 -13.20
CA PHE A 2 -9.56 5.46 -12.34
C PHE A 2 -8.44 6.17 -11.56
N LEU A 3 -7.60 6.97 -12.23
CA LEU A 3 -6.50 7.71 -11.59
C LEU A 3 -6.96 8.52 -10.38
N ARG A 4 -8.04 9.30 -10.52
CA ARG A 4 -8.56 10.14 -9.41
C ARG A 4 -9.02 9.29 -8.24
N SER A 5 -9.65 8.14 -8.51
CA SER A 5 -10.09 7.23 -7.46
C SER A 5 -8.93 6.54 -6.75
N ALA A 6 -7.89 6.12 -7.49
CA ALA A 6 -6.69 5.53 -6.92
C ALA A 6 -5.91 6.52 -6.05
N LEU A 7 -5.78 7.78 -6.48
CA LEU A 7 -5.16 8.83 -5.66
C LEU A 7 -5.99 9.17 -4.42
N ARG A 8 -7.32 9.07 -4.51
CA ARG A 8 -8.20 9.24 -3.35
C ARG A 8 -8.03 8.10 -2.35
N LEU A 9 -7.92 6.85 -2.81
CA LEU A 9 -7.61 5.70 -1.97
C LEU A 9 -6.26 5.87 -1.27
N ALA A 10 -5.21 6.28 -2.01
CA ALA A 10 -3.89 6.56 -1.43
C ALA A 10 -3.98 7.59 -0.31
N ARG A 11 -4.71 8.69 -0.51
CA ARG A 11 -4.86 9.74 0.50
C ARG A 11 -5.72 9.31 1.70
N TRP A 12 -6.69 8.43 1.49
CA TRP A 12 -7.59 8.00 2.56
C TRP A 12 -6.97 6.90 3.42
N LEU A 13 -6.21 6.00 2.80
CA LEU A 13 -5.68 4.81 3.45
C LEU A 13 -4.17 4.88 3.69
N GLY A 14 -3.45 5.90 3.20
CA GLY A 14 -1.99 5.97 3.18
C GLY A 14 -1.36 5.00 2.17
N ALA A 15 -1.64 3.70 2.35
CA ALA A 15 -1.27 2.59 1.48
C ALA A 15 -2.44 1.62 1.29
N PHE A 16 -2.54 0.98 0.12
CA PHE A 16 -3.62 0.01 -0.15
C PHE A 16 -3.19 -1.10 -1.09
N THR A 17 -3.90 -2.23 -1.07
CA THR A 17 -3.66 -3.39 -1.95
C THR A 17 -4.54 -3.36 -3.19
N ALA A 18 -4.18 -4.17 -4.20
CA ALA A 18 -5.02 -4.36 -5.38
C ALA A 18 -6.42 -4.88 -5.02
N SER A 19 -6.54 -5.76 -4.02
CA SER A 19 -7.82 -6.28 -3.54
C SER A 19 -8.70 -5.19 -2.91
N GLN A 20 -8.12 -4.28 -2.12
CA GLN A 20 -8.84 -3.14 -1.55
C GLN A 20 -9.33 -2.18 -2.65
N ALA A 21 -8.49 -1.91 -3.66
CA ALA A 21 -8.88 -1.09 -4.80
C ALA A 21 -9.98 -1.74 -5.66
N ALA A 22 -9.87 -3.05 -5.89
CA ALA A 22 -10.85 -3.85 -6.63
C ALA A 22 -12.22 -3.80 -5.95
N ALA A 23 -12.25 -4.02 -4.62
CA ALA A 23 -13.47 -3.91 -3.82
C ALA A 23 -14.06 -2.50 -3.86
N TYR A 24 -13.24 -1.46 -3.73
CA TYR A 24 -13.69 -0.06 -3.77
C TYR A 24 -14.26 0.35 -5.13
N LEU A 25 -13.70 -0.17 -6.22
CA LEU A 25 -14.03 0.25 -7.58
C LEU A 25 -15.02 -0.69 -8.28
N GLY A 26 -15.39 -1.80 -7.65
CA GLY A 26 -16.29 -2.80 -8.23
C GLY A 26 -15.71 -3.45 -9.48
N MET A 27 -14.44 -3.84 -9.46
CA MET A 27 -13.76 -4.45 -10.61
C MET A 27 -12.92 -5.68 -10.23
N PRO A 28 -12.54 -6.55 -11.18
CA PRO A 28 -11.67 -7.69 -10.91
C PRO A 28 -10.30 -7.27 -10.35
N GLN A 29 -9.74 -8.08 -9.45
CA GLN A 29 -8.45 -7.80 -8.80
C GLN A 29 -7.29 -7.70 -9.80
N GLU A 30 -7.18 -8.64 -10.76
CA GLU A 30 -6.15 -8.59 -11.81
C GLU A 30 -6.25 -7.31 -12.65
N GLU A 31 -7.47 -6.83 -12.89
CA GLU A 31 -7.67 -5.57 -13.61
C GLU A 31 -7.18 -4.37 -12.79
N ALA A 32 -7.55 -4.33 -11.50
CA ALA A 32 -7.11 -3.29 -10.58
C ALA A 32 -5.58 -3.26 -10.48
N GLU A 33 -4.94 -4.42 -10.29
CA GLU A 33 -3.49 -4.57 -10.23
C GLU A 33 -2.81 -4.04 -11.49
N ARG A 34 -3.22 -4.53 -12.68
CA ARG A 34 -2.65 -4.07 -13.96
C ARG A 34 -2.80 -2.56 -14.15
N ARG A 35 -3.93 -1.98 -13.74
CA ARG A 35 -4.16 -0.54 -13.85
C ARG A 35 -3.34 0.25 -12.84
N LEU A 36 -3.16 -0.25 -11.62
CA LEU A 36 -2.32 0.37 -10.60
C LEU A 36 -0.85 0.33 -10.99
N ASP A 37 -0.39 -0.76 -11.59
CA ASP A 37 0.98 -0.89 -12.09
C ASP A 37 1.30 0.16 -13.16
N LYS A 38 0.37 0.43 -14.07
CA LYS A 38 0.51 1.54 -15.03
C LYS A 38 0.60 2.91 -14.34
N LEU A 39 -0.05 3.09 -13.18
CA LEU A 39 0.08 4.33 -12.41
C LEU A 39 1.43 4.43 -11.69
N VAL A 40 2.02 3.30 -11.32
CA VAL A 40 3.39 3.23 -10.78
C VAL A 40 4.41 3.53 -11.87
N GLU A 41 4.30 2.88 -13.03
CA GLU A 41 5.13 3.15 -14.21
C GLU A 41 5.06 4.62 -14.63
N GLY A 42 3.86 5.22 -14.58
CA GLY A 42 3.64 6.64 -14.87
C GLY A 42 4.01 7.61 -13.73
N GLY A 43 4.52 7.12 -12.60
CA GLY A 43 4.95 7.94 -11.46
C GLY A 43 3.83 8.59 -10.65
N ALA A 44 2.56 8.24 -10.89
CA ALA A 44 1.43 8.76 -10.15
C ALA A 44 1.27 8.11 -8.76
N LEU A 45 1.73 6.86 -8.64
CA LEU A 45 1.82 6.07 -7.41
C LEU A 45 3.23 5.48 -7.29
N ARG A 46 3.53 4.94 -6.11
CA ARG A 46 4.67 4.08 -5.81
C ARG A 46 4.14 2.74 -5.29
N ALA A 47 4.97 1.71 -5.33
CA ALA A 47 4.63 0.41 -4.79
C ALA A 47 5.78 -0.17 -3.94
N VAL A 48 5.43 -0.96 -2.93
CA VAL A 48 6.36 -1.72 -2.10
C VAL A 48 5.77 -3.10 -1.82
N VAL A 49 6.62 -4.12 -1.74
CA VAL A 49 6.21 -5.48 -1.37
C VAL A 49 6.73 -5.79 0.03
N ILE A 50 5.83 -6.17 0.94
CA ILE A 50 6.14 -6.48 2.33
C ILE A 50 5.44 -7.78 2.69
N GLY A 51 6.19 -8.77 3.17
CA GLY A 51 5.63 -10.09 3.52
C GLY A 51 4.90 -10.78 2.36
N GLY A 52 5.29 -10.53 1.10
CA GLY A 52 4.61 -11.04 -0.09
C GLY A 52 3.35 -10.27 -0.51
N VAL A 53 2.96 -9.22 0.23
CA VAL A 53 1.82 -8.36 -0.10
C VAL A 53 2.30 -7.07 -0.75
N LYS A 54 1.73 -6.73 -1.90
CA LYS A 54 2.05 -5.50 -2.65
C LYS A 54 1.12 -4.36 -2.24
N PHE A 55 1.72 -3.28 -1.77
CA PHE A 55 1.04 -2.05 -1.37
C PHE A 55 1.33 -0.94 -2.38
N TYR A 56 0.29 -0.19 -2.72
CA TYR A 56 0.34 1.00 -3.55
C TYR A 56 0.14 2.23 -2.67
N TYR A 57 0.97 3.25 -2.86
CA TYR A 57 0.96 4.45 -2.04
C TYR A 57 1.41 5.67 -2.82
N ARG A 58 1.29 6.86 -2.22
CA ARG A 58 1.79 8.11 -2.80
C ARG A 58 2.80 8.81 -1.90
N ASP A 59 2.48 8.95 -0.63
CA ASP A 59 3.39 9.48 0.38
C ASP A 59 4.08 8.31 1.11
N PRO A 60 5.42 8.22 1.10
CA PRO A 60 6.14 7.13 1.78
C PRO A 60 5.99 7.18 3.30
N GLN A 61 5.79 8.35 3.90
CA GLN A 61 5.63 8.50 5.36
C GLN A 61 4.25 7.99 5.79
N GLU A 62 3.18 8.45 5.13
CA GLU A 62 1.82 7.94 5.41
C GLU A 62 1.73 6.42 5.15
N ALA A 63 2.41 5.93 4.11
CA ALA A 63 2.46 4.51 3.82
C ALA A 63 3.14 3.71 4.94
N ALA A 64 4.27 4.20 5.47
CA ALA A 64 4.99 3.53 6.54
C ALA A 64 4.14 3.46 7.82
N GLU A 65 3.47 4.55 8.20
CA GLU A 65 2.59 4.59 9.37
C GLU A 65 1.49 3.52 9.29
N VAL A 66 0.75 3.48 8.18
CA VAL A 66 -0.36 2.52 8.02
C VAL A 66 0.13 1.08 7.91
N ILE A 67 1.22 0.85 7.18
CA ILE A 67 1.78 -0.50 7.06
C ILE A 67 2.27 -0.99 8.42
N LEU A 68 2.95 -0.15 9.20
CA LEU A 68 3.43 -0.53 10.54
C LEU A 68 2.29 -0.75 11.53
N GLU A 69 1.21 0.03 11.45
CA GLU A 69 -0.01 -0.20 12.24
C GLU A 69 -0.71 -1.52 11.87
N SER A 70 -0.60 -1.95 10.61
CA SER A 70 -1.17 -3.22 10.15
C SER A 70 -0.31 -4.46 10.47
N VAL A 71 0.96 -4.26 10.83
CA VAL A 71 1.88 -5.32 11.22
C VAL A 71 1.82 -5.50 12.73
N ASP A 72 1.50 -6.72 13.18
CA ASP A 72 1.67 -7.06 14.59
C ASP A 72 3.16 -7.10 14.93
N ILE A 73 3.66 -5.99 15.48
CA ILE A 73 5.05 -5.81 15.90
C ILE A 73 5.43 -6.84 16.98
N SER A 74 4.45 -7.42 17.69
CA SER A 74 4.70 -8.47 18.68
C SER A 74 5.05 -9.82 18.04
N ALA A 75 4.67 -10.03 16.77
CA ALA A 75 5.02 -11.21 15.98
C ALA A 75 6.43 -11.13 15.36
N LEU A 76 7.08 -9.96 15.37
CA LEU A 76 8.45 -9.80 14.87
C LEU A 76 9.49 -10.39 15.85
N PRO A 77 10.58 -10.98 15.33
CA PRO A 77 11.74 -11.33 16.14
C PRO A 77 12.23 -10.12 16.95
N ARG A 78 12.69 -10.37 18.18
CA ARG A 78 13.09 -9.30 19.12
C ARG A 78 14.08 -8.31 18.52
N GLU A 79 15.05 -8.78 17.74
CA GLU A 79 16.06 -7.94 17.08
C GLU A 79 15.48 -6.98 16.05
N GLU A 80 14.44 -7.38 15.32
CA GLU A 80 13.77 -6.52 14.34
C GLU A 80 12.88 -5.49 15.02
N ARG A 81 12.21 -5.88 16.10
CA ARG A 81 11.42 -4.98 16.95
C ARG A 81 12.28 -3.86 17.57
N GLU A 82 13.48 -4.19 18.05
CA GLU A 82 14.40 -3.21 18.64
C GLU A 82 14.96 -2.20 17.61
N LYS A 83 15.03 -2.56 16.33
CA LYS A 83 15.41 -1.62 15.25
C LYS A 83 14.28 -0.63 14.94
N LEU A 84 13.03 -1.09 14.96
CA LEU A 84 11.85 -0.26 14.69
C LEU A 84 11.57 0.75 15.83
N MET A 85 11.84 0.39 17.09
CA MET A 85 11.65 1.28 18.24
C MET A 85 12.71 2.41 18.36
N ARG A 86 13.71 2.43 17.47
CA ARG A 86 14.80 3.43 17.46
C ARG A 86 14.69 4.45 16.33
N LEU A 87 13.65 4.35 15.49
CA LEU A 87 13.27 5.35 14.50
C LEU A 87 12.39 6.41 15.17
#